data_AF-A0A1F1E6A6-F1
#
_entry.id   AF-A0A1F1E6A6-F1
#
_cell.length_a   1.000
_cell.length_b   1.000
_cell.length_c   1.000
_cell.angle_alpha   90.00
_cell.angle_beta   90.00
_cell.angle_gamma   90.00
#
_symmetry.space_group_name_H-M   'P 1'
#
loop_
_entity.id
_entity.type
_entity.pdbx_description
1 polymer ?
#
loop_
_entity_poly.entity_id
_entity_poly.type
_entity_poly.pdbx_seq_one_letter_code
_entity_poly.pdbx_strand_id
1 'polypeptide(L)'
;MLHIPHLKKVIVGSAFAGAFFFASPTAGAQELPAAEPFDPAAAAHAVVNHVNDEFARFGAQSGLSDMLQTQQPAAQTQAQVQGQVQNQIQEQNKALNSAVNDAVSQAQNAVQPVIEQANADSQQYAQPLTNPNPVGMIEQATQPAFKPQGTDPNYVWKNDAFSKAAAAKPFDDYVLHRVPGSYFDAPRVPEESNAALTRGKSLYGPGTPLYVRQDTMCTLTAAGTDAAGRKVGITAGHCGNVGDPVSSADSWQVGPTGTIASRNDYLDYSVIEFGSKAEVTRNYNGVHATEVGGNVKPGAVTCKTGVATGTTCGMTYQQAKEVQINQVCAMEGDSGAPVMYKGRIIGAISRGLIPGLPDCRTPLQGALHDPTVAMNMDAILADMNRRGGVGAGFTLPQN
;
A
#
# COMPACT_ATOMS: atom_id res chain seq x y z
N MET A 1 37.53 5.50 68.89
CA MET A 1 36.15 5.63 68.38
C MET A 1 35.81 7.11 68.37
N LEU A 2 35.84 7.72 67.18
CA LEU A 2 35.87 9.17 66.99
C LEU A 2 34.47 9.78 67.01
N HIS A 3 34.32 10.85 67.80
CA HIS A 3 33.25 11.86 67.73
C HIS A 3 33.62 12.94 66.70
N ILE A 4 32.69 13.36 65.84
CA ILE A 4 32.64 14.74 65.30
C ILE A 4 31.17 15.18 65.06
N PRO A 5 30.79 16.41 65.48
CA PRO A 5 29.47 17.02 65.28
C PRO A 5 29.41 18.09 64.14
N HIS A 6 28.17 18.42 63.76
CA HIS A 6 27.58 19.71 63.27
C HIS A 6 28.30 20.73 62.34
N LEU A 7 27.52 21.12 61.31
CA LEU A 7 27.30 22.44 60.66
C LEU A 7 28.38 23.11 59.76
N LYS A 8 27.98 23.49 58.53
CA LYS A 8 27.74 24.90 58.09
C LYS A 8 27.32 25.02 56.60
N LYS A 9 26.49 26.04 56.31
CA LYS A 9 26.14 26.61 54.99
C LYS A 9 27.29 27.45 54.41
N VAL A 10 27.32 27.68 53.08
CA VAL A 10 27.64 28.92 52.29
C VAL A 10 27.70 28.53 50.79
N ILE A 11 26.77 28.93 49.88
CA ILE A 11 26.65 30.09 48.94
C ILE A 11 27.88 30.39 48.02
N VAL A 12 27.58 30.67 46.73
CA VAL A 12 28.37 31.37 45.67
C VAL A 12 29.40 30.45 44.99
N GLY A 13 29.53 30.31 43.67
CA GLY A 13 29.22 31.14 42.52
C GLY A 13 30.51 31.37 41.72
N SER A 14 30.44 31.20 40.39
CA SER A 14 31.34 31.74 39.36
C SER A 14 32.68 31.03 39.04
N ALA A 15 32.71 30.53 37.79
CA ALA A 15 33.75 30.69 36.76
C ALA A 15 35.25 30.71 37.13
N PHE A 16 36.00 29.80 36.48
CA PHE A 16 37.35 30.10 36.00
C PHE A 16 37.54 29.58 34.57
N ALA A 17 38.07 30.49 33.76
CA ALA A 17 38.44 30.34 32.37
C ALA A 17 39.94 29.96 32.23
N GLY A 18 40.26 29.40 31.06
CA GLY A 18 41.58 29.46 30.42
C GLY A 18 42.40 28.17 30.51
N ALA A 19 43.16 27.74 29.50
CA ALA A 19 43.33 28.12 28.10
C ALA A 19 44.40 27.15 27.56
N PHE A 20 44.25 26.59 26.35
CA PHE A 20 45.40 26.23 25.51
C PHE A 20 44.97 26.30 24.04
N PHE A 21 45.57 27.25 23.32
CA PHE A 21 45.59 27.35 21.86
C PHE A 21 46.65 26.40 21.31
N PHE A 22 46.43 25.81 20.13
CA PHE A 22 47.24 26.05 18.92
C PHE A 22 46.63 25.34 17.69
N ALA A 23 46.64 26.09 16.57
CA ALA A 23 46.56 25.67 15.17
C ALA A 23 45.21 25.21 14.58
N SER A 24 44.61 26.14 13.83
CA SER A 24 43.64 25.89 12.75
C SER A 24 44.22 24.96 11.67
N PRO A 25 43.35 24.27 10.94
CA PRO A 25 43.28 24.54 9.51
C PRO A 25 41.90 25.08 9.16
N THR A 26 41.90 26.16 8.39
CA THR A 26 40.77 26.63 7.61
C THR A 26 40.20 25.49 6.76
N ALA A 27 39.03 24.98 7.13
CA ALA A 27 38.12 24.29 6.24
C ALA A 27 36.83 25.10 6.24
N GLY A 28 36.41 25.59 5.07
CA GLY A 28 35.25 26.44 4.93
C GLY A 28 34.00 25.78 5.50
N ALA A 29 33.28 26.50 6.37
CA ALA A 29 31.89 26.21 6.62
C ALA A 29 31.13 26.52 5.32
N GLN A 30 30.93 25.51 4.47
CA GLN A 30 29.81 25.54 3.55
C GLN A 30 28.56 25.30 4.39
N GLU A 31 27.74 26.35 4.51
CA GLU A 31 26.34 26.23 4.89
C GLU A 31 25.73 25.04 4.13
N LEU A 32 25.09 24.13 4.87
CA LEU A 32 24.19 23.16 4.29
C LEU A 32 23.17 23.94 3.45
N PRO A 33 22.96 23.60 2.16
CA PRO A 33 21.93 24.28 1.38
C PRO A 33 20.60 24.10 2.08
N ALA A 34 19.87 25.21 2.24
CA ALA A 34 18.50 25.20 2.69
C ALA A 34 17.71 24.19 1.82
N ALA A 35 16.80 23.44 2.46
CA ALA A 35 15.92 22.55 1.72
C ALA A 35 15.19 23.35 0.64
N GLU A 36 15.46 23.00 -0.62
CA GLU A 36 14.81 23.59 -1.79
C GLU A 36 13.28 23.53 -1.62
N PRO A 37 12.54 24.61 -1.97
CA PRO A 37 11.09 24.56 -2.04
C PRO A 37 10.65 23.42 -2.97
N PHE A 38 9.56 22.75 -2.63
CA PHE A 38 8.92 21.76 -3.52
C PHE A 38 8.63 22.39 -4.89
N ASP A 39 9.34 21.93 -5.92
CA ASP A 39 9.10 22.31 -7.32
C ASP A 39 8.23 21.23 -8.00
N PRO A 40 6.91 21.45 -8.12
CA PRO A 40 6.02 20.51 -8.79
C PRO A 40 6.38 20.32 -10.27
N ALA A 41 7.05 21.28 -10.92
CA ALA A 41 7.47 21.16 -12.30
C ALA A 41 8.65 20.19 -12.44
N ALA A 42 9.65 20.26 -11.55
CA ALA A 42 10.79 19.33 -11.54
C ALA A 42 10.36 17.90 -11.21
N ALA A 43 9.42 17.72 -10.27
CA ALA A 43 8.87 16.40 -9.95
C ALA A 43 8.08 15.82 -11.13
N ALA A 44 7.25 16.63 -11.80
CA ALA A 44 6.56 16.22 -13.02
C ALA A 44 7.55 15.84 -14.13
N HIS A 45 8.60 16.63 -14.37
CA HIS A 45 9.62 16.30 -15.39
C HIS A 45 10.36 14.99 -15.10
N ALA A 46 10.68 14.71 -13.84
CA ALA A 46 11.34 13.46 -13.46
C ALA A 46 10.44 12.23 -13.72
N VAL A 47 9.15 12.34 -13.39
CA VAL A 47 8.16 11.29 -13.68
C VAL A 47 8.00 11.12 -15.19
N VAL A 48 7.87 12.21 -15.94
CA VAL A 48 7.75 12.19 -17.41
C VAL A 48 8.96 11.54 -18.07
N ASN A 49 10.18 11.91 -17.66
CA ASN A 49 11.40 11.33 -18.22
C ASN A 49 11.51 9.83 -17.92
N HIS A 50 11.16 9.41 -16.70
CA HIS A 50 11.17 7.99 -16.34
C HIS A 50 10.11 7.19 -17.13
N VAL A 51 8.91 7.75 -17.28
CA VAL A 51 7.84 7.16 -18.10
C VAL A 51 8.28 7.06 -19.57
N ASN A 52 8.94 8.10 -20.11
CA ASN A 52 9.50 8.09 -21.46
C ASN A 52 10.58 7.02 -21.65
N ASP A 53 11.48 6.85 -20.67
CA ASP A 53 12.52 5.81 -20.70
C ASP A 53 11.92 4.41 -20.69
N GLU A 54 10.84 4.18 -19.94
CA GLU A 54 10.12 2.90 -19.95
C GLU A 54 9.34 2.68 -21.27
N PHE A 55 8.69 3.71 -21.83
CA PHE A 55 8.04 3.61 -23.16
C PHE A 55 9.04 3.28 -24.28
N ALA A 56 10.24 3.87 -24.24
CA ALA A 56 11.31 3.58 -25.19
C ALA A 56 11.79 2.12 -25.11
N ARG A 57 11.76 1.50 -23.92
CA ARG A 57 12.10 0.08 -23.73
C ARG A 57 11.08 -0.88 -24.35
N PHE A 58 9.82 -0.46 -24.49
CA PHE A 58 8.75 -1.23 -25.13
C PHE A 58 8.49 -0.83 -26.59
N GLY A 59 9.35 0.01 -27.17
CA GLY A 59 9.26 0.40 -28.59
C GLY A 59 8.13 1.37 -28.92
N ALA A 60 7.54 2.03 -27.92
CA ALA A 60 6.49 3.04 -28.10
C ALA A 60 7.07 4.46 -27.98
N GLN A 61 6.69 5.36 -28.88
CA GLN A 61 7.04 6.79 -28.78
C GLN A 61 6.07 7.50 -27.83
N SER A 62 6.59 8.10 -26.76
CA SER A 62 5.80 8.97 -25.88
C SER A 62 5.88 10.42 -26.38
N GLY A 63 4.75 10.99 -26.78
CA GLY A 63 4.62 12.40 -27.19
C GLY A 63 4.66 13.40 -26.03
N LEU A 64 5.04 12.98 -24.82
CA LEU A 64 5.00 13.82 -23.62
C LEU A 64 6.04 14.94 -23.63
N SER A 65 7.18 14.75 -24.32
CA SER A 65 8.26 15.74 -24.41
C SER A 65 7.86 16.97 -25.24
N ASP A 66 7.04 16.79 -26.28
CA ASP A 66 6.56 17.88 -27.14
C ASP A 66 5.53 18.77 -26.43
N MET A 67 4.83 18.26 -25.42
CA MET A 67 3.80 19.03 -24.68
C MET A 67 4.39 20.08 -23.73
N LEU A 68 5.63 19.89 -23.25
CA LEU A 68 6.28 20.80 -22.30
C LEU A 68 7.10 21.91 -22.97
N GLN A 69 7.44 21.77 -24.25
CA GLN A 69 8.17 22.81 -24.99
C GLN A 69 7.28 23.92 -25.58
N THR A 70 5.97 23.71 -25.67
CA THR A 70 5.07 24.67 -26.33
C THR A 70 4.43 25.73 -25.42
N GLN A 71 4.91 25.94 -24.20
CA GLN A 71 4.37 26.99 -23.33
C GLN A 71 5.43 27.98 -22.83
N GLN A 72 5.62 29.04 -23.61
CA GLN A 72 5.92 30.38 -23.08
C GLN A 72 4.75 31.33 -23.42
N PRO A 73 4.52 32.38 -22.61
CA PRO A 73 3.19 32.71 -22.12
C PRO A 73 2.46 33.68 -23.03
N ALA A 74 1.24 33.33 -23.45
CA ALA A 74 0.28 34.28 -23.96
C ALA A 74 -1.13 33.95 -23.43
N ALA A 75 -1.53 34.71 -22.41
CA ALA A 75 -2.93 35.05 -22.07
C ALA A 75 -3.99 33.94 -22.17
N GLN A 76 -3.81 32.80 -21.47
CA GLN A 76 -4.89 31.86 -21.23
C GLN A 76 -5.24 31.83 -19.73
N THR A 77 -6.53 31.89 -19.41
CA THR A 77 -7.00 31.82 -18.03
C THR A 77 -6.88 30.39 -17.50
N GLN A 78 -6.63 30.21 -16.19
CA GLN A 78 -6.46 28.89 -15.57
C GLN A 78 -7.61 27.91 -15.89
N ALA A 79 -8.84 28.40 -16.04
CA ALA A 79 -10.00 27.59 -16.41
C ALA A 79 -9.96 27.06 -17.85
N GLN A 80 -9.39 27.81 -18.78
CA GLN A 80 -9.24 27.36 -20.18
C GLN A 80 -8.13 26.30 -20.29
N VAL A 81 -7.02 26.51 -19.58
CA VAL A 81 -5.93 25.52 -19.50
C VAL A 81 -6.43 24.23 -18.84
N GLN A 82 -7.19 24.31 -17.74
CA GLN A 82 -7.80 23.14 -17.11
C GLN A 82 -8.77 22.40 -18.03
N GLY A 83 -9.65 23.11 -18.74
CA GLY A 83 -10.61 22.49 -19.67
C GLY A 83 -9.94 21.81 -20.88
N GLN A 84 -8.90 22.42 -21.45
CA GLN A 84 -8.17 21.85 -22.58
C GLN A 84 -7.34 20.62 -22.15
N VAL A 85 -6.66 20.71 -21.00
CA VAL A 85 -5.91 19.59 -20.42
C VAL A 85 -6.86 18.44 -20.10
N GLN A 86 -8.05 18.71 -19.54
CA GLN A 86 -9.00 17.66 -19.19
C GLN A 86 -9.62 16.96 -20.41
N ASN A 87 -9.93 17.70 -21.48
CA ASN A 87 -10.44 17.11 -22.73
C ASN A 87 -9.35 16.27 -23.44
N GLN A 88 -8.10 16.73 -23.45
CA GLN A 88 -7.00 15.98 -24.05
C GLN A 88 -6.59 14.76 -23.22
N ILE A 89 -6.63 14.83 -21.89
CA ILE A 89 -6.47 13.66 -21.01
C ILE A 89 -7.58 12.64 -21.27
N GLN A 90 -8.82 13.06 -21.52
CA GLN A 90 -9.89 12.15 -21.88
C GLN A 90 -9.67 11.47 -23.24
N GLU A 91 -9.19 12.19 -24.25
CA GLU A 91 -8.85 11.61 -25.55
C GLU A 91 -7.65 10.65 -25.47
N GLN A 92 -6.62 11.00 -24.70
CA GLN A 92 -5.48 10.13 -24.44
C GLN A 92 -5.85 8.90 -23.60
N ASN A 93 -6.73 9.05 -22.60
CA ASN A 93 -7.26 7.92 -21.84
C ASN A 93 -8.09 6.98 -22.73
N LYS A 94 -8.84 7.51 -23.70
CA LYS A 94 -9.55 6.70 -24.69
C LYS A 94 -8.58 5.95 -25.61
N ALA A 95 -7.51 6.61 -26.06
CA ALA A 95 -6.48 5.99 -26.88
C ALA A 95 -5.68 4.93 -26.12
N LEU A 96 -5.33 5.19 -24.85
CA LEU A 96 -4.62 4.25 -23.97
C LEU A 96 -5.50 3.05 -23.63
N ASN A 97 -6.78 3.25 -23.29
CA ASN A 97 -7.72 2.17 -23.07
C ASN A 97 -7.92 1.31 -24.33
N SER A 98 -7.94 1.94 -25.52
CA SER A 98 -7.95 1.21 -26.79
C SER A 98 -6.67 0.40 -26.96
N ALA A 99 -5.49 0.99 -26.74
CA ALA A 99 -4.20 0.32 -26.88
C ALA A 99 -4.03 -0.83 -25.88
N VAL A 100 -4.51 -0.68 -24.65
CA VAL A 100 -4.55 -1.76 -23.64
C VAL A 100 -5.51 -2.86 -24.06
N ASN A 101 -6.70 -2.53 -24.56
CA ASN A 101 -7.65 -3.53 -25.07
C ASN A 101 -7.11 -4.26 -26.31
N ASP A 102 -6.40 -3.56 -27.18
CA ASP A 102 -5.75 -4.13 -28.36
C ASP A 102 -4.57 -5.02 -27.96
N ALA A 103 -3.75 -4.61 -26.98
CA ALA A 103 -2.67 -5.41 -26.44
C ALA A 103 -3.19 -6.67 -25.71
N VAL A 104 -4.28 -6.56 -24.96
CA VAL A 104 -4.97 -7.70 -24.33
C VAL A 104 -5.53 -8.64 -25.40
N SER A 105 -6.13 -8.11 -26.46
CA SER A 105 -6.65 -8.91 -27.58
C SER A 105 -5.53 -9.61 -28.36
N GLN A 106 -4.40 -8.93 -28.57
CA GLN A 106 -3.22 -9.51 -29.20
C GLN A 106 -2.58 -10.60 -28.32
N ALA A 107 -2.50 -10.38 -27.01
CA ALA A 107 -2.05 -11.40 -26.06
C ALA A 107 -2.99 -12.61 -26.04
N GLN A 108 -4.32 -12.40 -26.07
CA GLN A 108 -5.31 -13.48 -26.18
C GLN A 108 -5.13 -14.27 -27.49
N ASN A 109 -4.98 -13.60 -28.62
CA ASN A 109 -4.77 -14.24 -29.92
C ASN A 109 -3.42 -14.97 -30.01
N ALA A 110 -2.37 -14.47 -29.34
CA ALA A 110 -1.06 -15.12 -29.28
C ALA A 110 -1.05 -16.37 -28.38
N VAL A 111 -1.90 -16.39 -27.34
CA VAL A 111 -2.05 -17.53 -26.42
C VAL A 111 -3.02 -18.59 -26.97
N GLN A 112 -3.95 -18.21 -27.85
CA GLN A 112 -4.94 -19.10 -28.48
C GLN A 112 -4.32 -20.37 -29.14
N PRO A 113 -3.27 -20.30 -29.97
CA PRO A 113 -2.66 -21.50 -30.56
C PRO A 113 -1.92 -22.37 -29.53
N VAL A 114 -1.42 -21.77 -28.44
CA VAL A 114 -0.80 -22.51 -27.32
C VAL A 114 -1.85 -23.30 -26.55
N ILE A 115 -3.04 -22.74 -26.38
CA ILE A 115 -4.22 -23.41 -25.79
C ILE A 115 -4.68 -24.56 -26.69
N GLU A 116 -4.76 -24.36 -28.00
CA GLU A 116 -5.13 -25.41 -28.97
C GLU A 116 -4.13 -26.57 -28.99
N GLN A 117 -2.84 -26.27 -28.88
CA GLN A 117 -1.79 -27.28 -28.81
C GLN A 117 -1.78 -28.05 -27.48
N ALA A 118 -2.01 -27.36 -26.36
CA ALA A 118 -2.19 -28.02 -25.06
C ALA A 118 -3.44 -28.92 -25.02
N ASN A 119 -4.52 -28.53 -25.72
CA ASN A 119 -5.71 -29.36 -25.87
C ASN A 119 -5.44 -30.59 -26.76
N ALA A 120 -4.63 -30.47 -27.81
CA ALA A 120 -4.23 -31.61 -28.64
C ALA A 120 -3.38 -32.62 -27.86
N ASP A 121 -2.44 -32.15 -27.02
CA ASP A 121 -1.58 -33.01 -26.18
C ASP A 121 -2.40 -33.74 -25.09
N SER A 122 -3.47 -33.10 -24.57
CA SER A 122 -4.35 -33.71 -23.56
C SER A 122 -5.19 -34.88 -24.09
N GLN A 123 -5.44 -34.95 -25.41
CA GLN A 123 -6.16 -36.08 -26.01
C GLN A 123 -5.33 -37.37 -26.09
N GLN A 124 -4.01 -37.28 -25.97
CA GLN A 124 -3.11 -38.44 -26.03
C GLN A 124 -3.07 -39.25 -24.72
N TYR A 125 -3.65 -38.73 -23.63
CA TYR A 125 -3.65 -39.35 -22.30
C TYR A 125 -5.01 -39.89 -21.82
N ALA A 126 -6.05 -39.84 -22.65
CA ALA A 126 -7.38 -40.35 -22.30
C ALA A 126 -7.53 -41.84 -22.67
N GLN A 127 -7.26 -42.74 -21.72
CA GLN A 127 -7.84 -44.09 -21.72
C GLN A 127 -8.84 -44.20 -20.55
N PRO A 128 -10.01 -44.85 -20.76
CA PRO A 128 -11.19 -44.63 -19.93
C PRO A 128 -11.22 -45.55 -18.71
N LEU A 129 -11.55 -45.01 -17.54
CA LEU A 129 -12.12 -45.78 -16.42
C LEU A 129 -13.61 -45.44 -16.31
N THR A 130 -14.40 -46.51 -16.40
CA THR A 130 -15.84 -46.58 -16.62
C THR A 130 -16.64 -46.53 -15.32
N ASN A 131 -17.70 -45.71 -15.24
CA ASN A 131 -18.97 -46.03 -14.56
C ASN A 131 -20.11 -45.06 -14.99
N PRO A 132 -21.41 -45.41 -14.90
CA PRO A 132 -22.31 -45.33 -16.03
C PRO A 132 -23.56 -44.44 -15.77
N ASN A 133 -24.02 -43.75 -16.81
CA ASN A 133 -25.36 -43.18 -17.02
C ASN A 133 -25.85 -41.97 -16.16
N PRO A 134 -26.72 -41.10 -16.73
CA PRO A 134 -26.60 -40.43 -18.03
C PRO A 134 -26.99 -38.93 -18.00
N VAL A 135 -26.23 -38.14 -18.77
CA VAL A 135 -26.55 -36.87 -19.49
C VAL A 135 -27.80 -36.08 -19.07
N GLY A 136 -27.54 -34.91 -18.47
CA GLY A 136 -28.46 -33.78 -18.39
C GLY A 136 -27.69 -32.45 -18.48
N MET A 137 -27.47 -32.00 -19.72
CA MET A 137 -27.32 -30.59 -20.14
C MET A 137 -26.23 -29.71 -19.46
N ILE A 138 -25.01 -29.81 -19.98
CA ILE A 138 -24.02 -28.75 -20.28
C ILE A 138 -24.20 -27.36 -19.63
N GLU A 139 -23.60 -27.18 -18.44
CA GLU A 139 -23.00 -25.90 -17.97
C GLU A 139 -21.90 -26.10 -16.89
N GLN A 140 -21.39 -27.33 -16.73
CA GLN A 140 -20.42 -27.69 -15.69
C GLN A 140 -19.37 -28.67 -16.23
N ALA A 141 -18.25 -28.17 -16.75
CA ALA A 141 -17.08 -29.01 -17.03
C ALA A 141 -15.78 -28.19 -17.19
N THR A 142 -15.27 -27.61 -16.09
CA THR A 142 -13.81 -27.39 -15.83
C THR A 142 -13.52 -27.03 -14.35
N GLN A 143 -14.44 -27.31 -13.42
CA GLN A 143 -14.13 -27.21 -11.99
C GLN A 143 -13.81 -28.61 -11.45
N PRO A 144 -12.57 -28.91 -10.99
CA PRO A 144 -12.43 -29.93 -9.96
C PRO A 144 -13.31 -29.50 -8.77
N ALA A 145 -14.03 -30.45 -8.17
CA ALA A 145 -15.12 -30.22 -7.22
C ALA A 145 -14.97 -28.94 -6.38
N PHE A 146 -15.73 -27.90 -6.75
CA PHE A 146 -15.83 -26.65 -6.01
C PHE A 146 -16.32 -26.95 -4.59
N LYS A 147 -15.41 -26.87 -3.62
CA LYS A 147 -15.80 -26.64 -2.24
C LYS A 147 -15.59 -25.15 -1.98
N PRO A 148 -16.64 -24.32 -1.98
CA PRO A 148 -16.50 -22.97 -1.49
C PRO A 148 -15.98 -23.07 -0.05
N GLN A 149 -14.75 -22.63 0.17
CA GLN A 149 -14.21 -22.44 1.52
C GLN A 149 -14.85 -21.15 2.07
N GLY A 150 -16.13 -21.21 2.45
CA GLY A 150 -16.85 -20.12 3.13
C GLY A 150 -17.82 -19.30 2.28
N THR A 151 -18.50 -18.36 2.94
CA THR A 151 -19.54 -17.44 2.41
C THR A 151 -19.03 -16.00 2.24
N ASP A 152 -17.73 -15.77 2.30
CA ASP A 152 -17.14 -14.43 2.20
C ASP A 152 -17.17 -13.96 0.72
N PRO A 153 -17.94 -12.91 0.39
CA PRO A 153 -18.04 -12.41 -0.99
C PRO A 153 -16.71 -11.88 -1.54
N ASN A 154 -15.74 -11.60 -0.67
CA ASN A 154 -14.40 -11.16 -1.03
C ASN A 154 -13.38 -12.31 -1.03
N TYR A 155 -13.81 -13.58 -1.11
CA TYR A 155 -12.93 -14.73 -1.32
C TYR A 155 -13.28 -15.45 -2.63
N VAL A 156 -12.99 -14.79 -3.75
CA VAL A 156 -13.36 -15.31 -5.07
C VAL A 156 -12.16 -16.04 -5.69
N TRP A 157 -12.17 -17.37 -5.60
CA TRP A 157 -11.20 -18.21 -6.30
C TRP A 157 -11.50 -18.26 -7.81
N LYS A 158 -10.44 -18.10 -8.61
CA LYS A 158 -10.48 -18.14 -10.07
C LYS A 158 -9.49 -19.17 -10.59
N ASN A 159 -9.91 -19.96 -11.57
CA ASN A 159 -9.05 -20.93 -12.26
C ASN A 159 -9.04 -20.73 -13.78
N ASP A 160 -9.77 -19.75 -14.30
CA ASP A 160 -9.80 -19.44 -15.72
C ASP A 160 -8.45 -18.86 -16.19
N ALA A 161 -8.12 -19.14 -17.47
CA ALA A 161 -6.82 -18.76 -18.04
C ALA A 161 -6.56 -17.25 -17.97
N PHE A 162 -7.60 -16.42 -18.16
CA PHE A 162 -7.46 -14.97 -18.09
C PHE A 162 -7.09 -14.50 -16.69
N SER A 163 -7.83 -14.90 -15.65
CA SER A 163 -7.56 -14.48 -14.27
C SER A 163 -6.15 -14.93 -13.83
N LYS A 164 -5.76 -16.15 -14.17
CA LYS A 164 -4.42 -16.68 -13.86
C LYS A 164 -3.30 -15.94 -14.61
N ALA A 165 -3.48 -15.67 -15.90
CA ALA A 165 -2.52 -14.91 -16.69
C ALA A 165 -2.42 -13.46 -16.20
N ALA A 166 -3.55 -12.80 -15.95
CA ALA A 166 -3.62 -11.44 -15.41
C ALA A 166 -2.99 -11.33 -14.01
N ALA A 167 -2.98 -12.39 -13.21
CA ALA A 167 -2.24 -12.47 -11.95
C ALA A 167 -0.74 -12.78 -12.11
N ALA A 168 -0.23 -12.90 -13.33
CA ALA A 168 1.12 -13.37 -13.66
C ALA A 168 1.43 -14.79 -13.14
N LYS A 169 0.40 -15.66 -13.06
CA LYS A 169 0.50 -17.03 -12.57
C LYS A 169 -0.21 -18.04 -13.49
N PRO A 170 0.17 -18.14 -14.78
CA PRO A 170 -0.56 -18.97 -15.75
C PRO A 170 -0.58 -20.47 -15.39
N PHE A 171 0.45 -20.94 -14.68
CA PHE A 171 0.65 -22.34 -14.32
C PHE A 171 0.10 -22.73 -12.94
N ASP A 172 -0.39 -21.78 -12.14
CA ASP A 172 -1.03 -22.11 -10.87
C ASP A 172 -2.39 -22.79 -11.11
N ASP A 173 -2.84 -23.60 -10.16
CA ASP A 173 -4.17 -24.22 -10.24
C ASP A 173 -5.29 -23.18 -10.09
N TYR A 174 -5.04 -22.15 -9.25
CA TYR A 174 -6.00 -21.12 -8.92
C TYR A 174 -5.33 -19.85 -8.40
N VAL A 175 -6.02 -18.73 -8.57
CA VAL A 175 -5.68 -17.44 -7.97
C VAL A 175 -6.87 -16.92 -7.16
N LEU A 176 -6.58 -16.14 -6.12
CA LEU A 176 -7.58 -15.57 -5.24
C LEU A 176 -7.77 -14.09 -5.55
N HIS A 177 -9.01 -13.68 -5.82
CA HIS A 177 -9.37 -12.26 -5.91
C HIS A 177 -10.20 -11.85 -4.70
N ARG A 178 -9.75 -10.81 -4.00
CA ARG A 178 -10.45 -10.27 -2.82
C ARG A 178 -11.09 -8.92 -3.01
N VAL A 179 -10.52 -8.10 -3.90
CA VAL A 179 -11.00 -6.76 -4.19
C VAL A 179 -11.50 -6.70 -5.63
N PRO A 180 -12.74 -6.24 -5.86
CA PRO A 180 -13.25 -6.05 -7.21
C PRO A 180 -12.33 -5.20 -8.08
N GLY A 181 -12.01 -5.71 -9.27
CA GLY A 181 -11.14 -5.02 -10.22
C GLY A 181 -9.64 -5.15 -9.95
N SER A 182 -9.23 -5.86 -8.90
CA SER A 182 -7.87 -6.39 -8.76
C SER A 182 -7.76 -7.74 -9.46
N TYR A 183 -6.69 -7.92 -10.22
CA TYR A 183 -6.28 -9.17 -10.86
C TYR A 183 -5.03 -9.76 -10.20
N PHE A 184 -4.67 -9.31 -9.00
CA PHE A 184 -3.59 -9.92 -8.24
C PHE A 184 -4.07 -11.23 -7.60
N ASP A 185 -3.14 -12.18 -7.44
CA ASP A 185 -3.35 -13.31 -6.53
C ASP A 185 -3.20 -12.82 -5.09
N ALA A 186 -4.34 -12.52 -4.47
CA ALA A 186 -4.43 -11.89 -3.17
C ALA A 186 -3.94 -12.82 -2.03
N PRO A 187 -3.52 -12.23 -0.90
CA PRO A 187 -3.15 -13.00 0.28
C PRO A 187 -4.34 -13.80 0.84
N ARG A 188 -4.08 -15.06 1.17
CA ARG A 188 -5.01 -15.95 1.87
C ARG A 188 -5.05 -15.58 3.36
N VAL A 189 -6.06 -16.08 4.09
CA VAL A 189 -6.15 -15.92 5.55
C VAL A 189 -4.96 -16.66 6.15
N PRO A 190 -4.08 -15.95 6.89
CA PRO A 190 -2.88 -16.58 7.44
C PRO A 190 -3.25 -17.50 8.62
N GLU A 191 -2.40 -18.49 8.90
CA GLU A 191 -2.64 -19.50 9.94
C GLU A 191 -2.80 -18.86 11.32
N GLU A 192 -2.02 -17.83 11.64
CA GLU A 192 -2.12 -17.09 12.90
C GLU A 192 -3.48 -16.39 13.08
N SER A 193 -4.13 -15.95 12.00
CA SER A 193 -5.47 -15.37 12.04
C SER A 193 -6.52 -16.46 12.27
N ASN A 194 -6.39 -17.60 11.59
CA ASN A 194 -7.23 -18.78 11.85
C ASN A 194 -7.10 -19.25 13.31
N ALA A 195 -5.88 -19.27 13.85
CA ALA A 195 -5.64 -19.62 15.25
C ALA A 195 -6.35 -18.66 16.21
N ALA A 196 -6.31 -17.35 15.97
CA ALA A 196 -7.07 -16.37 16.75
C ALA A 196 -8.59 -16.58 16.63
N LEU A 197 -9.08 -16.87 15.42
CA LEU A 197 -10.49 -17.15 15.17
C LEU A 197 -10.99 -18.34 16.00
N THR A 198 -10.20 -19.42 16.15
CA THR A 198 -10.59 -20.57 17.02
C THR A 198 -10.78 -20.19 18.48
N ARG A 199 -10.20 -19.08 18.95
CA ARG A 199 -10.37 -18.53 20.30
C ARG A 199 -11.49 -17.48 20.38
N GLY A 200 -12.25 -17.29 19.28
CA GLY A 200 -13.25 -16.24 19.17
C GLY A 200 -12.65 -14.83 19.13
N LYS A 201 -11.43 -14.70 18.59
CA LYS A 201 -10.68 -13.44 18.51
C LYS A 201 -10.32 -13.10 17.06
N SER A 202 -10.10 -11.82 16.80
CA SER A 202 -9.51 -11.33 15.55
C SER A 202 -8.10 -10.84 15.81
N LEU A 203 -7.12 -11.36 15.06
CA LEU A 203 -5.73 -10.90 15.12
C LEU A 203 -5.52 -9.75 14.14
N TYR A 204 -4.88 -8.68 14.61
CA TYR A 204 -4.56 -7.51 13.81
C TYR A 204 -3.06 -7.25 13.80
N GLY A 205 -2.50 -7.05 12.62
CA GLY A 205 -1.13 -6.62 12.42
C GLY A 205 -0.97 -5.85 11.12
N PRO A 206 0.28 -5.52 10.74
CA PRO A 206 0.53 -4.77 9.51
C PRO A 206 0.03 -5.57 8.28
N GLY A 207 -0.76 -4.92 7.44
CA GLY A 207 -1.33 -5.54 6.24
C GLY A 207 -2.63 -6.31 6.47
N THR A 208 -3.18 -6.34 7.70
CA THR A 208 -4.46 -7.02 7.95
C THR A 208 -5.59 -6.37 7.14
N PRO A 209 -6.35 -7.16 6.35
CA PRO A 209 -7.55 -6.69 5.67
C PRO A 209 -8.67 -6.29 6.66
N LEU A 210 -9.26 -5.12 6.43
CA LEU A 210 -10.30 -4.53 7.27
C LEU A 210 -11.61 -4.42 6.50
N TYR A 211 -12.72 -4.78 7.15
CA TYR A 211 -14.04 -4.27 6.85
C TYR A 211 -14.35 -3.10 7.79
N VAL A 212 -14.59 -1.93 7.22
CA VAL A 212 -15.13 -0.77 7.94
C VAL A 212 -16.60 -0.63 7.54
N ARG A 213 -17.49 -0.61 8.53
CA ARG A 213 -18.93 -0.79 8.32
C ARG A 213 -19.23 -2.13 7.60
N GLN A 214 -19.95 -2.12 6.48
CA GLN A 214 -20.36 -3.34 5.75
C GLN A 214 -19.70 -3.48 4.37
N ASP A 215 -19.22 -2.40 3.78
CA ASP A 215 -18.91 -2.29 2.35
C ASP A 215 -17.52 -1.71 2.06
N THR A 216 -16.89 -1.03 3.01
CA THR A 216 -15.58 -0.43 2.81
C THR A 216 -14.48 -1.43 3.18
N MET A 217 -13.70 -1.85 2.18
CA MET A 217 -12.52 -2.66 2.36
C MET A 217 -11.27 -1.78 2.40
N CYS A 218 -10.47 -1.91 3.45
CA CYS A 218 -9.20 -1.22 3.62
C CYS A 218 -8.14 -2.17 4.16
N THR A 219 -6.93 -1.67 4.33
CA THR A 219 -5.81 -2.39 4.95
C THR A 219 -5.35 -1.68 6.22
N LEU A 220 -4.99 -2.45 7.24
CA LEU A 220 -4.40 -1.92 8.47
C LEU A 220 -2.91 -1.59 8.28
N THR A 221 -2.51 -0.38 8.60
CA THR A 221 -1.10 0.07 8.59
C THR A 221 -0.33 -0.63 9.70
N ALA A 222 -0.78 -0.49 10.94
CA ALA A 222 -0.11 -1.01 12.11
C ALA A 222 -1.12 -1.36 13.20
N ALA A 223 -0.77 -2.31 14.05
CA ALA A 223 -1.51 -2.66 15.26
C ALA A 223 -0.56 -2.64 16.46
N GLY A 224 -1.05 -2.18 17.62
CA GLY A 224 -0.22 -2.05 18.81
C GLY A 224 -1.01 -1.59 20.02
N THR A 225 -0.31 -0.94 20.95
CA THR A 225 -0.91 -0.34 22.16
C THR A 225 -0.58 1.13 22.24
N ASP A 226 -1.47 1.92 22.84
CA ASP A 226 -1.18 3.33 23.15
C ASP A 226 -0.67 3.52 24.59
N ALA A 227 -0.35 4.76 24.98
CA ALA A 227 0.19 5.08 26.30
C ALA A 227 -0.77 4.76 27.47
N ALA A 228 -2.07 4.60 27.18
CA ALA A 228 -3.07 4.19 28.17
C ALA A 228 -3.25 2.66 28.22
N GLY A 229 -2.49 1.91 27.42
CA GLY A 229 -2.57 0.45 27.34
C GLY A 229 -3.76 -0.06 26.50
N ARG A 230 -4.46 0.82 25.76
CA ARG A 230 -5.52 0.39 24.84
C ARG A 230 -4.89 -0.27 23.62
N LYS A 231 -5.51 -1.33 23.12
CA LYS A 231 -5.16 -1.91 21.81
C LYS A 231 -5.66 -0.98 20.72
N VAL A 232 -4.78 -0.62 19.80
CA VAL A 232 -5.07 0.39 18.77
C VAL A 232 -4.54 -0.05 17.41
N GLY A 233 -5.21 0.42 16.37
CA GLY A 233 -4.82 0.25 14.98
C GLY A 233 -4.73 1.58 14.25
N ILE A 234 -3.92 1.64 13.20
CA ILE A 234 -3.79 2.80 12.31
C ILE A 234 -4.15 2.36 10.90
N THR A 235 -4.99 3.11 10.20
CA THR A 235 -5.36 2.90 8.79
C THR A 235 -5.57 4.27 8.11
N ALA A 236 -5.98 4.29 6.84
CA ALA A 236 -6.25 5.55 6.13
C ALA A 236 -7.50 6.27 6.65
N GLY A 237 -7.48 7.59 6.59
CA GLY A 237 -8.52 8.47 7.11
C GLY A 237 -9.83 8.31 6.36
N HIS A 238 -9.77 8.16 5.04
CA HIS A 238 -10.93 8.00 4.17
C HIS A 238 -11.60 6.62 4.28
N CYS A 239 -11.04 5.65 5.03
CA CYS A 239 -11.65 4.33 5.22
C CYS A 239 -12.95 4.36 6.03
N GLY A 240 -13.21 5.40 6.81
CA GLY A 240 -14.45 5.54 7.56
C GLY A 240 -14.46 6.74 8.50
N ASN A 241 -15.58 6.91 9.20
CA ASN A 241 -15.82 8.01 10.13
C ASN A 241 -15.67 7.56 11.58
N VAL A 242 -15.47 8.53 12.48
CA VAL A 242 -15.46 8.29 13.93
C VAL A 242 -16.78 7.64 14.35
N GLY A 243 -16.68 6.55 15.10
CA GLY A 243 -17.80 5.71 15.53
C GLY A 243 -18.10 4.52 14.62
N ASP A 244 -17.52 4.45 13.42
CA ASP A 244 -17.75 3.32 12.52
C ASP A 244 -17.15 2.02 13.07
N PRO A 245 -17.90 0.90 13.01
CA PRO A 245 -17.39 -0.39 13.45
C PRO A 245 -16.35 -0.94 12.47
N VAL A 246 -15.34 -1.60 13.02
CA VAL A 246 -14.25 -2.24 12.28
C VAL A 246 -14.21 -3.73 12.60
N SER A 247 -14.13 -4.55 11.56
CA SER A 247 -13.96 -6.00 11.63
C SER A 247 -12.75 -6.42 10.80
N SER A 248 -12.09 -7.51 11.18
CA SER A 248 -11.06 -8.15 10.34
C SER A 248 -11.77 -8.90 9.22
N ALA A 249 -11.39 -8.66 7.96
CA ALA A 249 -11.94 -9.42 6.85
C ALA A 249 -11.44 -10.88 6.82
N ASP A 250 -10.37 -11.18 7.55
CA ASP A 250 -9.83 -12.54 7.70
C ASP A 250 -10.50 -13.34 8.83
N SER A 251 -11.33 -12.70 9.67
CA SER A 251 -12.05 -13.33 10.78
C SER A 251 -13.42 -12.67 11.03
N TRP A 252 -14.11 -12.31 9.94
CA TRP A 252 -15.34 -11.51 9.96
C TRP A 252 -16.47 -12.14 10.80
N GLN A 253 -16.44 -13.46 10.99
CA GLN A 253 -17.41 -14.21 11.80
C GLN A 253 -17.37 -13.82 13.28
N VAL A 254 -16.28 -13.21 13.77
CA VAL A 254 -16.19 -12.68 15.14
C VAL A 254 -17.08 -11.44 15.32
N GLY A 255 -17.42 -10.77 14.22
CA GLY A 255 -18.11 -9.49 14.17
C GLY A 255 -17.18 -8.31 14.42
N PRO A 256 -17.73 -7.10 14.60
CA PRO A 256 -16.93 -5.92 14.92
C PRO A 256 -16.10 -6.11 16.19
N THR A 257 -14.79 -5.89 16.07
CA THR A 257 -13.86 -5.95 17.21
C THR A 257 -13.07 -4.66 17.39
N GLY A 258 -13.41 -3.60 16.67
CA GLY A 258 -12.88 -2.26 16.86
C GLY A 258 -13.85 -1.17 16.42
N THR A 259 -13.48 0.08 16.68
CA THR A 259 -14.25 1.27 16.30
C THR A 259 -13.27 2.38 15.93
N ILE A 260 -13.56 3.15 14.88
CA ILE A 260 -12.76 4.34 14.55
C ILE A 260 -12.95 5.36 15.68
N ALA A 261 -11.88 5.64 16.42
CA ALA A 261 -11.89 6.53 17.58
C ALA A 261 -11.50 7.97 17.22
N SER A 262 -10.63 8.14 16.22
CA SER A 262 -10.26 9.45 15.70
C SER A 262 -9.85 9.37 14.23
N ARG A 263 -9.90 10.52 13.54
CA ARG A 263 -9.58 10.69 12.12
C ARG A 263 -8.81 11.99 11.90
N ASN A 264 -7.92 12.01 10.91
CA ASN A 264 -7.31 13.20 10.33
C ASN A 264 -7.61 13.22 8.83
N ASP A 265 -8.25 14.29 8.37
CA ASP A 265 -8.58 14.43 6.95
C ASP A 265 -7.39 14.99 6.15
N TYR A 266 -6.51 15.73 6.81
CA TYR A 266 -5.33 16.35 6.19
C TYR A 266 -4.19 15.35 6.01
N LEU A 267 -3.86 14.59 7.05
CA LEU A 267 -2.85 13.50 7.01
C LEU A 267 -3.45 12.15 6.63
N ASP A 268 -4.72 12.12 6.24
CA ASP A 268 -5.47 10.94 5.79
C ASP A 268 -5.18 9.67 6.61
N TYR A 269 -5.36 9.75 7.93
CA TYR A 269 -5.26 8.59 8.82
C TYR A 269 -6.42 8.50 9.80
N SER A 270 -6.75 7.29 10.20
CA SER A 270 -7.73 6.98 11.24
C SER A 270 -7.10 6.08 12.30
N VAL A 271 -7.47 6.31 13.54
CA VAL A 271 -7.10 5.47 14.68
C VAL A 271 -8.29 4.61 15.06
N ILE A 272 -8.06 3.32 15.15
CA ILE A 272 -9.05 2.32 15.56
C ILE A 272 -8.77 1.96 17.03
N GLU A 273 -9.77 2.07 17.90
CA GLU A 273 -9.71 1.44 19.22
C GLU A 273 -10.22 0.01 19.10
N PHE A 274 -9.41 -0.96 19.52
CA PHE A 274 -9.75 -2.36 19.47
C PHE A 274 -10.33 -2.86 20.80
N GLY A 275 -11.42 -3.63 20.73
CA GLY A 275 -12.11 -4.18 21.87
C GLY A 275 -11.48 -5.45 22.47
N SER A 276 -12.20 -6.07 23.41
CA SER A 276 -11.72 -7.26 24.12
C SER A 276 -11.55 -8.50 23.23
N LYS A 277 -12.22 -8.55 22.08
CA LYS A 277 -12.11 -9.64 21.09
C LYS A 277 -10.97 -9.48 20.08
N ALA A 278 -10.21 -8.38 20.13
CA ALA A 278 -9.05 -8.19 19.26
C ALA A 278 -7.76 -8.66 19.95
N GLU A 279 -6.82 -9.17 19.17
CA GLU A 279 -5.41 -9.34 19.54
C GLU A 279 -4.56 -8.51 18.58
N VAL A 280 -3.41 -8.01 19.04
CA VAL A 280 -2.52 -7.17 18.21
C VAL A 280 -1.15 -7.83 18.09
N THR A 281 -0.55 -7.73 16.91
CA THR A 281 0.75 -8.32 16.58
C THR A 281 1.53 -7.39 15.65
N ARG A 282 2.85 -7.45 15.72
CA ARG A 282 3.75 -6.84 14.73
C ARG A 282 4.09 -7.79 13.56
N ASN A 283 3.56 -9.00 13.59
CA ASN A 283 3.75 -10.08 12.64
C ASN A 283 2.40 -10.53 12.07
N TYR A 284 2.17 -10.32 10.78
CA TYR A 284 0.93 -10.77 10.15
C TYR A 284 1.17 -11.16 8.70
N ASN A 285 0.82 -12.40 8.34
CA ASN A 285 0.92 -12.95 6.99
C ASN A 285 2.30 -12.73 6.33
N GLY A 286 3.36 -13.00 7.08
CA GLY A 286 4.75 -12.81 6.63
C GLY A 286 5.26 -11.35 6.66
N VAL A 287 4.41 -10.36 6.99
CA VAL A 287 4.83 -8.97 7.21
C VAL A 287 5.29 -8.81 8.66
N HIS A 288 6.56 -8.44 8.84
CA HIS A 288 7.16 -8.17 10.15
C HIS A 288 7.54 -6.69 10.30
N ALA A 289 6.94 -6.02 11.27
CA ALA A 289 7.28 -4.66 11.66
C ALA A 289 8.24 -4.66 12.85
N THR A 290 9.49 -4.26 12.63
CA THR A 290 10.48 -4.09 13.69
C THR A 290 10.28 -2.78 14.44
N GLU A 291 9.91 -1.71 13.71
CA GLU A 291 9.74 -0.36 14.22
C GLU A 291 8.65 0.39 13.42
N VAL A 292 8.21 1.52 13.95
CA VAL A 292 7.37 2.50 13.22
C VAL A 292 8.12 3.80 13.09
N GLY A 293 7.95 4.46 11.94
CA GLY A 293 8.58 5.73 11.65
C GLY A 293 9.91 5.64 10.92
N GLY A 294 10.51 6.81 10.75
CA GLY A 294 11.69 7.04 9.94
C GLY A 294 11.37 7.25 8.46
N ASN A 295 12.32 7.87 7.78
CA ASN A 295 12.21 8.22 6.37
C ASN A 295 13.17 7.40 5.50
N VAL A 296 13.01 7.53 4.19
CA VAL A 296 13.92 7.04 3.17
C VAL A 296 14.38 8.18 2.28
N LYS A 297 15.46 7.97 1.52
CA LYS A 297 15.88 8.91 0.47
C LYS A 297 15.16 8.57 -0.83
N PRO A 298 14.89 9.57 -1.70
CA PRO A 298 14.56 9.31 -3.10
C PRO A 298 15.50 8.27 -3.73
N GLY A 299 14.95 7.38 -4.55
CA GLY A 299 15.65 6.23 -5.12
C GLY A 299 15.61 4.96 -4.27
N ALA A 300 15.22 5.03 -3.00
CA ALA A 300 15.08 3.83 -2.17
C ALA A 300 13.88 2.97 -2.62
N VAL A 301 14.09 1.65 -2.73
CA VAL A 301 13.00 0.70 -2.96
C VAL A 301 12.27 0.42 -1.63
N THR A 302 10.98 0.67 -1.62
CA THR A 302 10.07 0.42 -0.49
C THR A 302 9.01 -0.60 -0.94
N CYS A 303 8.41 -1.31 0.03
CA CYS A 303 7.39 -2.32 -0.28
C CYS A 303 6.14 -2.02 0.50
N LYS A 304 4.97 -2.08 -0.13
CA LYS A 304 3.68 -2.06 0.57
C LYS A 304 3.07 -3.46 0.61
N THR A 305 2.27 -3.76 1.62
CA THR A 305 1.44 -4.99 1.64
C THR A 305 -0.02 -4.65 1.93
N GLY A 306 -0.89 -4.84 0.94
CA GLY A 306 -2.33 -4.56 1.07
C GLY A 306 -3.22 -5.69 0.55
N VAL A 307 -4.51 -5.62 0.88
CA VAL A 307 -5.49 -6.65 0.51
C VAL A 307 -5.75 -6.73 -0.99
N ALA A 308 -5.64 -5.61 -1.72
CA ALA A 308 -6.02 -5.58 -3.13
C ALA A 308 -4.90 -6.14 -4.00
N THR A 309 -3.67 -5.67 -3.79
CA THR A 309 -2.56 -5.99 -4.70
C THR A 309 -1.40 -6.72 -4.00
N GLY A 310 -1.61 -7.18 -2.76
CA GLY A 310 -0.62 -7.96 -2.01
C GLY A 310 0.65 -7.18 -1.70
N THR A 311 1.78 -7.89 -1.58
CA THR A 311 3.09 -7.27 -1.38
C THR A 311 3.67 -6.82 -2.72
N THR A 312 3.88 -5.51 -2.88
CA THR A 312 4.52 -4.95 -4.08
C THR A 312 5.59 -3.95 -3.68
N CYS A 313 6.71 -3.95 -4.41
CA CYS A 313 7.82 -3.05 -4.16
C CYS A 313 8.02 -2.09 -5.31
N GLY A 314 8.43 -0.87 -5.00
CA GLY A 314 8.64 0.19 -5.97
C GLY A 314 9.61 1.23 -5.45
N MET A 315 10.17 2.00 -6.36
CA MET A 315 11.07 3.09 -6.02
C MET A 315 10.31 4.24 -5.36
N THR A 316 10.92 4.85 -4.35
CA THR A 316 10.43 6.10 -3.76
C THR A 316 10.96 7.24 -4.61
N TYR A 317 10.08 7.99 -5.28
CA TYR A 317 10.46 9.13 -6.11
C TYR A 317 10.79 10.35 -5.29
N GLN A 318 9.97 10.62 -4.27
CA GLN A 318 10.06 11.83 -3.46
C GLN A 318 9.72 11.53 -2.01
N GLN A 319 10.40 12.24 -1.12
CA GLN A 319 10.15 12.20 0.33
C GLN A 319 10.06 13.64 0.84
N ALA A 320 8.86 14.03 1.30
CA ALA A 320 8.64 15.28 2.03
C ALA A 320 8.44 14.99 3.52
N LYS A 321 8.09 16.01 4.31
CA LYS A 321 7.83 15.85 5.75
C LYS A 321 6.60 14.97 6.02
N GLU A 322 5.52 15.20 5.28
CA GLU A 322 4.20 14.60 5.56
C GLU A 322 3.82 13.49 4.57
N VAL A 323 4.44 13.49 3.40
CA VAL A 323 4.06 12.63 2.28
C VAL A 323 5.29 12.05 1.59
N GLN A 324 5.13 10.87 1.02
CA GLN A 324 6.06 10.23 0.10
C GLN A 324 5.33 9.80 -1.18
N ILE A 325 6.04 9.86 -2.30
CA ILE A 325 5.54 9.47 -3.62
C ILE A 325 6.36 8.27 -4.10
N ASN A 326 5.69 7.17 -4.42
CA ASN A 326 6.32 5.86 -4.60
C ASN A 326 5.72 5.16 -5.83
N GLN A 327 6.54 4.38 -6.55
CA GLN A 327 6.06 3.47 -7.60
C GLN A 327 5.54 2.14 -7.05
N VAL A 328 5.18 2.08 -5.76
CA VAL A 328 4.52 0.87 -5.25
C VAL A 328 3.16 0.77 -5.93
N CYS A 329 2.84 -0.41 -6.42
CA CYS A 329 1.53 -0.70 -6.99
C CYS A 329 0.45 -0.63 -5.91
N ALA A 330 -0.60 0.15 -6.14
CA ALA A 330 -1.75 0.25 -5.26
C ALA A 330 -3.03 0.55 -6.05
N MET A 331 -4.16 0.19 -5.45
CA MET A 331 -5.50 0.57 -5.89
C MET A 331 -6.44 0.60 -4.68
N GLU A 332 -7.72 0.87 -4.93
CA GLU A 332 -8.78 0.75 -3.91
C GLU A 332 -8.67 -0.58 -3.15
N GLY A 333 -8.81 -0.53 -1.81
CA GLY A 333 -8.56 -1.66 -0.90
C GLY A 333 -7.16 -1.63 -0.28
N ASP A 334 -6.13 -1.16 -0.98
CA ASP A 334 -4.80 -0.97 -0.40
C ASP A 334 -4.71 0.29 0.48
N SER A 335 -5.77 1.10 0.55
CA SER A 335 -5.89 2.23 1.47
C SER A 335 -5.53 1.83 2.89
N GLY A 336 -4.56 2.55 3.47
CA GLY A 336 -4.01 2.26 4.79
C GLY A 336 -2.96 1.15 4.82
N ALA A 337 -2.61 0.51 3.71
CA ALA A 337 -1.57 -0.50 3.69
C ALA A 337 -0.22 0.06 4.18
N PRO A 338 0.56 -0.70 4.99
CA PRO A 338 1.86 -0.25 5.45
C PRO A 338 2.84 -0.18 4.30
N VAL A 339 3.55 0.95 4.20
CA VAL A 339 4.76 1.07 3.41
C VAL A 339 5.95 0.72 4.30
N MET A 340 6.69 -0.29 3.90
CA MET A 340 7.79 -0.91 4.65
C MET A 340 9.15 -0.54 4.05
N TYR A 341 10.12 -0.30 4.93
CA TYR A 341 11.53 -0.20 4.57
C TYR A 341 12.42 -0.78 5.66
N LYS A 342 13.15 -1.86 5.32
CA LYS A 342 14.06 -2.58 6.23
C LYS A 342 13.40 -2.93 7.57
N GLY A 343 12.20 -3.51 7.51
CA GLY A 343 11.41 -3.90 8.67
C GLY A 343 10.61 -2.78 9.35
N ARG A 344 10.84 -1.51 8.99
CA ARG A 344 10.11 -0.39 9.59
C ARG A 344 8.87 -0.04 8.78
N ILE A 345 7.77 0.31 9.45
CA ILE A 345 6.60 0.95 8.81
C ILE A 345 6.91 2.44 8.68
N ILE A 346 7.18 2.91 7.46
CA ILE A 346 7.56 4.31 7.18
C ILE A 346 6.38 5.15 6.67
N GLY A 347 5.26 4.53 6.33
CA GLY A 347 4.05 5.25 5.90
C GLY A 347 2.84 4.36 5.71
N ALA A 348 1.73 5.00 5.32
CA ALA A 348 0.44 4.38 5.04
C ALA A 348 -0.05 4.83 3.65
N ILE A 349 -0.50 3.90 2.81
CA ILE A 349 -1.08 4.24 1.51
C ILE A 349 -2.31 5.13 1.70
N SER A 350 -2.38 6.22 0.94
CA SER A 350 -3.50 7.16 0.96
C SER A 350 -4.25 7.16 -0.38
N ARG A 351 -3.57 7.40 -1.50
CA ARG A 351 -4.23 7.59 -2.81
C ARG A 351 -3.25 7.49 -3.97
N GLY A 352 -3.79 7.54 -5.19
CA GLY A 352 -3.04 7.87 -6.40
C GLY A 352 -2.60 9.35 -6.43
N LEU A 353 -1.49 9.63 -7.12
CA LEU A 353 -0.93 10.97 -7.23
C LEU A 353 -1.74 11.83 -8.20
N ILE A 354 -2.06 11.29 -9.38
CA ILE A 354 -2.63 12.04 -10.50
C ILE A 354 -4.05 11.51 -10.78
N PRO A 355 -5.10 12.28 -10.43
CA PRO A 355 -6.47 11.89 -10.72
C PRO A 355 -6.68 11.55 -12.21
N GLY A 356 -7.23 10.38 -12.47
CA GLY A 356 -7.56 9.91 -13.82
C GLY A 356 -6.47 9.09 -14.51
N LEU A 357 -5.30 8.90 -13.88
CA LEU A 357 -4.39 7.82 -14.27
C LEU A 357 -4.94 6.46 -13.80
N PRO A 358 -4.60 5.36 -14.51
CA PRO A 358 -5.08 4.04 -14.14
C PRO A 358 -4.43 3.54 -12.85
N ASP A 359 -5.26 3.00 -11.95
CA ASP A 359 -4.78 2.27 -10.77
C ASP A 359 -3.95 1.04 -11.18
N CYS A 360 -3.17 0.52 -10.23
CA CYS A 360 -2.47 -0.73 -10.44
C CYS A 360 -3.40 -1.93 -10.16
N ARG A 361 -3.83 -2.63 -11.21
CA ARG A 361 -4.82 -3.71 -11.17
C ARG A 361 -4.22 -5.09 -11.46
N THR A 362 -3.07 -5.16 -12.11
CA THR A 362 -2.36 -6.42 -12.38
C THR A 362 -0.86 -6.24 -12.17
N PRO A 363 -0.14 -7.29 -11.70
CA PRO A 363 1.33 -7.27 -11.65
C PRO A 363 1.97 -7.08 -13.03
N LEU A 364 1.25 -7.35 -14.13
CA LEU A 364 1.74 -7.20 -15.50
C LEU A 364 1.87 -5.74 -15.95
N GLN A 365 1.24 -4.78 -15.26
CA GLN A 365 1.37 -3.36 -15.58
C GLN A 365 2.79 -2.83 -15.35
N GLY A 366 3.61 -3.51 -14.54
CA GLY A 366 4.93 -3.01 -14.18
C GLY A 366 4.84 -1.62 -13.55
N ALA A 367 5.60 -0.65 -14.07
CA ALA A 367 5.56 0.75 -13.63
C ALA A 367 4.44 1.59 -14.28
N LEU A 368 3.61 1.01 -15.16
CA LEU A 368 2.56 1.72 -15.87
C LEU A 368 1.25 1.76 -15.05
N HIS A 369 1.30 2.52 -13.95
CA HIS A 369 0.16 2.84 -13.10
C HIS A 369 0.37 4.20 -12.42
N ASP A 370 -0.69 4.82 -11.90
CA ASP A 370 -0.58 6.06 -11.13
C ASP A 370 0.44 5.90 -9.98
N PRO A 371 1.45 6.79 -9.86
CA PRO A 371 2.33 6.79 -8.71
C PRO A 371 1.51 6.90 -7.42
N THR A 372 1.92 6.15 -6.41
CA THR A 372 1.16 6.05 -5.17
C THR A 372 1.66 7.06 -4.15
N VAL A 373 0.72 7.74 -3.52
CA VAL A 373 0.94 8.65 -2.41
C VAL A 373 0.76 7.91 -1.10
N ALA A 374 1.77 7.94 -0.24
CA ALA A 374 1.68 7.47 1.13
C ALA A 374 1.93 8.60 2.13
N MET A 375 1.19 8.59 3.23
CA MET A 375 1.37 9.51 4.34
C MET A 375 2.49 9.01 5.24
N ASN A 376 3.40 9.90 5.62
CA ASN A 376 4.57 9.52 6.41
C ASN A 376 4.19 9.14 7.83
N MET A 377 4.74 8.02 8.30
CA MET A 377 4.42 7.49 9.62
C MET A 377 4.85 8.46 10.73
N ASP A 378 6.00 9.14 10.59
CA ASP A 378 6.46 10.14 11.57
C ASP A 378 5.47 11.30 11.73
N ALA A 379 4.88 11.77 10.63
CA ALA A 379 3.89 12.86 10.66
C ALA A 379 2.59 12.41 11.33
N ILE A 380 2.11 11.20 11.00
CA ILE A 380 0.95 10.57 11.63
C ILE A 380 1.16 10.44 13.14
N LEU A 381 2.29 9.84 13.56
CA LEU A 381 2.62 9.62 14.98
C LEU A 381 2.75 10.95 15.74
N ALA A 382 3.44 11.94 15.17
CA ALA A 382 3.60 13.25 15.80
C ALA A 382 2.26 13.95 16.00
N ASP A 383 1.39 13.93 15.00
CA ASP A 383 0.07 14.53 15.07
C ASP A 383 -0.86 13.78 16.05
N MET A 384 -0.84 12.45 16.04
CA MET A 384 -1.60 11.61 16.97
C MET A 384 -1.19 11.87 18.41
N ASN A 385 0.11 11.97 18.68
CA ASN A 385 0.64 12.30 20.00
C ASN A 385 0.27 13.72 20.43
N ARG A 386 0.34 14.69 19.51
CA ARG A 386 -0.03 16.10 19.77
C ARG A 386 -1.51 16.25 20.12
N ARG A 387 -2.39 15.49 19.48
CA ARG A 387 -3.84 15.51 19.75
C ARG A 387 -4.22 14.76 21.03
N GLY A 388 -3.40 13.81 21.47
CA GLY A 388 -3.69 12.99 22.64
C GLY A 388 -4.85 12.02 22.38
N GLY A 389 -5.42 11.45 23.45
CA GLY A 389 -6.55 10.52 23.33
C GLY A 389 -6.16 9.13 22.85
N VAL A 390 -7.07 8.42 22.17
CA VAL A 390 -6.83 7.06 21.65
C VAL A 390 -5.72 7.08 20.61
N GLY A 391 -4.72 6.21 20.79
CA GLY A 391 -3.57 6.08 19.88
C GLY A 391 -2.34 6.89 20.29
N ALA A 392 -2.49 7.90 21.15
CA ALA A 392 -1.35 8.69 21.61
C ALA A 392 -0.35 7.82 22.39
N GLY A 393 0.92 7.91 22.03
CA GLY A 393 2.00 7.07 22.53
C GLY A 393 1.98 5.65 21.95
N PHE A 394 1.55 5.50 20.69
CA PHE A 394 1.54 4.21 19.99
C PHE A 394 2.88 3.48 20.06
N THR A 395 2.84 2.20 20.40
CA THR A 395 3.96 1.27 20.40
C THR A 395 3.56 -0.06 19.77
N LEU A 396 4.48 -0.66 19.00
CA LEU A 396 4.31 -2.03 18.52
C LEU A 396 4.34 -3.04 19.70
N PRO A 397 3.65 -4.19 19.58
CA PRO A 397 3.75 -5.27 20.55
C PRO A 397 5.19 -5.80 20.65
N GLN A 398 5.63 -6.19 21.85
CA GLN A 398 7.01 -6.63 22.08
C GLN A 398 7.33 -8.06 21.61
N ASN A 399 6.33 -8.81 21.13
CA ASN A 399 6.47 -10.22 20.77
C ASN A 399 6.48 -10.40 19.25
#